data_AF-A0A7V3T3H3-F1
#
_entry.id   AF-A0A7V3T3H3-F1
#
_cell.length_a   1.000
_cell.length_b   1.000
_cell.length_c   1.000
_cell.angle_alpha   90.00
_cell.angle_beta   90.00
_cell.angle_gamma   90.00
#
_symmetry.space_group_name_H-M   'P 1'
#
loop_
_entity.id
_entity.type
_entity.pdbx_description
1 polymer ?
#
loop_
_entity_poly.entity_id
_entity_poly.type
_entity_poly.pdbx_seq_one_letter_code
_entity_poly.pdbx_strand_id
1 'polypeptide(L)'
;MAQWAAGARRSKTEDGRPKTDLAWTMNFEARSSKLEARPSPHLTQPSPLLQGAERGQHGRPRAAASALSPQRGEGRGEGCEPSPQVPTGRRVNFLGCPLDLLTSAQLLEELRQAIDTRSGPRVIQFVNANKVAQVYELPDMGPIMWRAHYVLADGQPMLPLARMLGIHVPERIDGIGLMGKLLALADLHRYSVFLLGAKQPVVEACVDRIRREFPNLRIAGFRNGYFSPDQAAEVVAQVRAARPDILFLGMGSPMKERFADRYATELGATVIQGVGGSFDVWAGLVKRAPVWLQRLGLEWLYRVLQEPKRMAWRYARTNAICLWVFARALAKRWTGRRV
;
A
#
# COMPACT_ATOMS: atom_id res chain seq x y z
N MET A 1 -14.42 -35.56 -42.93
CA MET A 1 -15.10 -35.12 -41.69
C MET A 1 -14.05 -34.47 -40.76
N ALA A 2 -13.19 -33.57 -41.22
CA ALA A 2 -13.42 -32.14 -41.51
C ALA A 2 -13.75 -31.29 -40.27
N GLN A 3 -12.76 -30.47 -39.89
CA GLN A 3 -12.80 -29.15 -39.24
C GLN A 3 -13.21 -29.05 -37.76
N TRP A 4 -12.28 -28.54 -36.93
CA TRP A 4 -12.44 -27.30 -36.14
C TRP A 4 -11.03 -26.83 -35.71
N ALA A 5 -10.39 -26.09 -36.61
CA ALA A 5 -9.18 -25.32 -36.36
C ALA A 5 -9.37 -23.95 -37.02
N ALA A 6 -9.67 -22.91 -36.22
CA ALA A 6 -9.53 -21.46 -36.49
C ALA A 6 -10.42 -20.71 -35.47
N GLY A 7 -10.03 -19.64 -34.78
CA GLY A 7 -8.76 -18.93 -34.76
C GLY A 7 -8.84 -17.81 -33.72
N ALA A 8 -7.88 -17.77 -32.79
CA ALA A 8 -7.62 -16.58 -31.99
C ALA A 8 -6.64 -15.70 -32.78
N ARG A 9 -7.18 -14.86 -33.68
CA ARG A 9 -6.39 -13.81 -34.33
C ARG A 9 -6.01 -12.76 -33.29
N ARG A 10 -4.76 -12.78 -32.82
CA ARG A 10 -4.15 -11.65 -32.09
C ARG A 10 -4.04 -10.47 -33.06
N SER A 11 -4.84 -9.42 -32.87
CA SER A 11 -4.66 -8.18 -33.64
C SER A 11 -3.45 -7.41 -33.08
N LYS A 12 -2.38 -7.30 -33.86
CA LYS A 12 -1.29 -6.34 -33.65
C LYS A 12 -1.72 -4.96 -34.17
N THR A 13 -1.17 -3.87 -33.63
CA THR A 13 -1.17 -2.57 -34.34
C THR A 13 -0.17 -2.62 -35.50
N GLU A 14 -0.25 -1.69 -36.45
CA GLU A 14 0.63 -1.63 -37.64
C GLU A 14 2.14 -1.59 -37.31
N ASP A 15 2.48 -1.29 -36.06
CA ASP A 15 3.80 -1.11 -35.49
C ASP A 15 4.20 -2.20 -34.47
N GLY A 16 3.51 -3.35 -34.47
CA GLY A 16 4.02 -4.62 -33.92
C GLY A 16 4.02 -4.76 -32.39
N ARG A 17 3.46 -3.81 -31.64
CA ARG A 17 3.32 -3.89 -30.17
C ARG A 17 2.06 -4.68 -29.77
N PRO A 18 2.07 -5.41 -28.65
CA PRO A 18 0.85 -6.01 -28.10
C PRO A 18 -0.15 -4.88 -27.76
N LYS A 19 -1.41 -5.01 -28.21
CA LYS A 19 -2.49 -4.13 -27.75
C LYS A 19 -2.60 -4.28 -26.23
N THR A 20 -2.23 -3.23 -25.50
CA THR A 20 -2.59 -3.11 -24.09
C THR A 20 -4.10 -2.97 -24.03
N ASP A 21 -4.75 -3.75 -23.17
CA ASP A 21 -6.21 -3.78 -23.04
C ASP A 21 -6.70 -2.51 -22.27
N LEU A 22 -6.52 -1.35 -22.90
CA LEU A 22 -6.86 -0.02 -22.39
C LEU A 22 -8.36 0.14 -22.06
N ALA A 23 -9.21 -0.74 -22.60
CA ALA A 23 -10.63 -0.79 -22.27
C ALA A 23 -10.89 -1.15 -20.79
N TRP A 24 -9.94 -1.85 -20.15
CA TRP A 24 -10.11 -2.35 -18.77
C TRP A 24 -9.92 -1.26 -17.70
N THR A 25 -8.93 -0.37 -17.84
CA THR A 25 -8.72 0.76 -16.90
C THR A 25 -9.91 1.72 -16.89
N MET A 26 -10.53 1.97 -18.05
CA MET A 26 -11.71 2.83 -18.17
C MET A 26 -12.96 2.22 -17.50
N ASN A 27 -13.12 0.90 -17.54
CA ASN A 27 -14.28 0.23 -16.94
C ASN A 27 -14.22 0.24 -15.38
N PHE A 28 -13.03 0.31 -14.78
CA PHE A 28 -12.88 0.48 -13.33
C PHE A 28 -13.24 1.91 -12.87
N GLU A 29 -12.85 2.97 -13.59
CA GLU A 29 -13.26 4.34 -13.25
C GLU A 29 -14.78 4.55 -13.40
N ALA A 30 -15.41 3.89 -14.38
CA ALA A 30 -16.85 3.89 -14.55
C ALA A 30 -17.59 3.08 -13.46
N ARG A 31 -16.99 1.99 -12.95
CA ARG A 31 -17.54 1.22 -11.82
C ARG A 31 -17.33 1.96 -10.49
N SER A 32 -16.14 2.52 -10.23
CA SER A 32 -15.84 3.26 -9.00
C SER A 32 -16.71 4.51 -8.82
N SER A 33 -17.02 5.22 -9.91
CA SER A 33 -17.96 6.35 -9.89
C SER A 33 -19.41 5.93 -9.60
N LYS A 34 -19.86 4.75 -10.06
CA LYS A 34 -21.16 4.17 -9.68
C LYS A 34 -21.18 3.61 -8.25
N LEU A 35 -20.02 3.20 -7.72
CA LEU A 35 -19.86 2.70 -6.34
C LEU A 35 -20.06 3.80 -5.29
N GLU A 36 -19.77 5.07 -5.60
CA GLU A 36 -19.88 6.19 -4.66
C GLU A 36 -21.33 6.72 -4.52
N ALA A 37 -22.24 6.37 -5.43
CA ALA A 37 -23.59 6.92 -5.51
C ALA A 37 -24.67 6.09 -4.80
N ARG A 38 -24.35 4.90 -4.25
CA ARG A 38 -25.34 4.05 -3.57
C ARG A 38 -25.22 4.19 -2.04
N PRO A 39 -26.21 4.76 -1.33
CA PRO A 39 -26.26 4.64 0.11
C PRO A 39 -26.49 3.17 0.50
N SER A 40 -25.68 2.65 1.43
CA SER A 40 -25.95 1.35 2.05
C SER A 40 -27.28 1.43 2.81
N PRO A 41 -28.28 0.58 2.52
CA PRO A 41 -29.42 0.43 3.40
C PRO A 41 -28.97 -0.37 4.64
N HIS A 42 -29.34 0.13 5.81
CA HIS A 42 -29.13 -0.48 7.14
C HIS A 42 -27.74 -0.32 7.76
N LEU A 43 -27.60 0.75 8.55
CA LEU A 43 -26.93 0.79 9.86
C LEU A 43 -27.24 2.16 10.49
N THR A 44 -28.51 2.35 10.86
CA THR A 44 -28.98 3.49 11.66
C THR A 44 -29.62 2.96 12.93
N GLN A 45 -28.81 2.49 13.87
CA GLN A 45 -29.08 2.54 15.31
C GLN A 45 -27.74 2.41 16.07
N PRO A 46 -27.41 3.30 17.02
CA PRO A 46 -26.34 3.05 17.98
C PRO A 46 -26.79 2.01 19.02
N SER A 47 -25.98 0.98 19.24
CA SER A 47 -26.23 -0.06 20.26
C SER A 47 -25.97 0.49 21.68
N PRO A 48 -26.90 0.37 22.64
CA PRO A 48 -26.74 0.91 23.99
C PRO A 48 -26.09 -0.13 24.92
N LEU A 49 -24.75 -0.20 24.95
CA LEU A 49 -24.01 -1.01 25.93
C LEU A 49 -22.70 -0.35 26.41
N LEU A 50 -22.70 0.97 26.58
CA LEU A 50 -21.63 1.68 27.27
C LEU A 50 -22.21 2.78 28.18
N GLN A 51 -22.99 2.37 29.19
CA GLN A 51 -23.23 3.17 30.39
C GLN A 51 -23.20 2.24 31.59
N GLY A 52 -22.17 2.37 32.43
CA GLY A 52 -22.08 1.69 33.72
C GLY A 52 -20.72 1.09 34.01
N ALA A 53 -19.75 1.93 34.38
CA ALA A 53 -18.73 1.63 35.39
C ALA A 53 -17.77 2.83 35.53
N GLU A 54 -18.22 3.89 36.20
CA GLU A 54 -17.30 4.75 36.93
C GLU A 54 -17.25 4.29 38.39
N ARG A 55 -16.04 4.03 38.88
CA ARG A 55 -15.47 4.39 40.20
C ARG A 55 -14.49 3.31 40.66
N GLY A 56 -13.22 3.69 40.82
CA GLY A 56 -12.30 2.92 41.63
C GLY A 56 -10.83 3.05 41.28
N GLN A 57 -10.17 3.97 41.97
CA GLN A 57 -8.78 3.91 42.43
C GLN A 57 -7.67 4.51 41.55
N HIS A 58 -7.12 5.57 42.15
CA HIS A 58 -5.87 6.25 41.87
C HIS A 58 -4.66 5.31 41.83
N GLY A 59 -3.81 5.53 40.84
CA GLY A 59 -2.44 5.00 40.81
C GLY A 59 -1.71 5.47 39.56
N ARG A 60 -0.96 6.57 39.64
CA ARG A 60 0.06 6.88 38.63
C ARG A 60 1.20 5.87 38.78
N PRO A 61 1.77 5.38 37.68
CA PRO A 61 3.22 5.22 37.65
C PRO A 61 3.88 6.01 36.52
N ARG A 62 5.08 6.47 36.84
CA ARG A 62 6.06 7.19 36.02
C ARG A 62 6.49 6.42 34.77
N ALA A 63 7.03 7.19 33.84
CA ALA A 63 7.71 6.79 32.62
C ALA A 63 8.78 5.70 32.82
N ALA A 64 8.88 4.83 31.81
CA ALA A 64 10.12 4.12 31.49
C ALA A 64 10.23 4.01 29.96
N ALA A 65 11.00 4.91 29.38
CA ALA A 65 11.67 4.65 28.12
C ALA A 65 12.78 3.63 28.41
N SER A 66 12.77 2.48 27.75
CA SER A 66 13.88 1.55 27.78
C SER A 66 14.33 1.26 26.35
N ALA A 67 15.61 1.51 26.14
CA ALA A 67 16.32 1.47 24.89
C ALA A 67 16.52 0.04 24.41
N LEU A 68 16.26 -0.19 23.12
CA LEU A 68 16.77 -1.34 22.39
C LEU A 68 18.26 -1.08 22.09
N SER A 69 19.14 -1.60 22.95
CA SER A 69 20.56 -1.76 22.62
C SER A 69 20.75 -3.08 21.84
N PRO A 70 21.51 -3.10 20.74
CA PRO A 70 21.77 -4.34 20.01
C PRO A 70 22.88 -5.13 20.72
N GLN A 71 22.59 -6.38 21.09
CA GLN A 71 23.63 -7.34 21.46
C GLN A 71 24.41 -7.72 20.20
N ARG A 72 25.75 -7.55 20.26
CA ARG A 72 26.69 -8.10 19.29
C ARG A 72 26.76 -9.61 19.48
N GLY A 73 26.14 -10.36 18.58
CA GLY A 73 26.44 -11.77 18.36
C GLY A 73 27.36 -11.89 17.16
N GLU A 74 28.61 -12.26 17.40
CA GLU A 74 29.53 -12.72 16.37
C GLU A 74 29.06 -14.10 15.87
N GLY A 75 28.57 -14.15 14.64
CA GLY A 75 28.22 -15.38 13.92
C GLY A 75 28.64 -15.22 12.47
N ARG A 76 29.61 -16.03 12.05
CA ARG A 76 30.25 -15.99 10.72
C ARG A 76 29.24 -16.34 9.62
N GLY A 77 29.51 -15.80 8.44
CA GLY A 77 28.55 -15.65 7.36
C GLY A 77 28.14 -16.93 6.65
N GLU A 78 26.89 -16.91 6.20
CA GLU A 78 26.48 -17.48 4.91
C GLU A 78 25.69 -16.39 4.19
N GLY A 79 26.06 -16.13 2.94
CA GLY A 79 25.60 -15.01 2.14
C GLY A 79 24.11 -15.07 1.86
N CYS A 80 23.38 -14.05 2.30
CA CYS A 80 22.05 -13.75 1.76
C CYS A 80 22.27 -13.15 0.37
N GLU A 81 22.03 -13.95 -0.67
CA GLU A 81 22.10 -13.48 -2.05
C GLU A 81 21.18 -12.25 -2.23
N PRO A 82 21.68 -11.17 -2.86
CA PRO A 82 20.86 -10.00 -3.09
C PRO A 82 19.68 -10.35 -4.01
N SER A 83 18.47 -10.04 -3.55
CA SER A 83 17.24 -10.13 -4.33
C SER A 83 17.43 -9.50 -5.72
N PRO A 84 16.93 -10.12 -6.81
CA PRO A 84 17.15 -9.64 -8.17
C PRO A 84 16.68 -8.19 -8.31
N GLN A 85 17.63 -7.29 -8.58
CA GLN A 85 17.37 -5.87 -8.74
C GLN A 85 16.55 -5.63 -10.01
N VAL A 86 15.41 -4.95 -9.85
CA VAL A 86 14.54 -4.51 -10.96
C VAL A 86 15.29 -3.48 -11.82
N PRO A 87 15.10 -3.44 -13.16
CA PRO A 87 15.95 -2.67 -14.09
C PRO A 87 16.05 -1.17 -13.77
N THR A 88 17.28 -0.67 -13.82
CA THR A 88 17.81 0.57 -13.26
C THR A 88 17.50 1.87 -14.03
N GLY A 89 16.42 1.92 -14.83
CA GLY A 89 16.11 3.09 -15.67
C GLY A 89 14.96 4.00 -15.22
N ARG A 90 14.12 3.56 -14.26
CA ARG A 90 12.85 4.24 -13.91
C ARG A 90 12.75 4.73 -12.47
N ARG A 91 13.77 4.52 -11.65
CA ARG A 91 13.78 4.89 -10.22
C ARG A 91 14.63 6.13 -9.99
N VAL A 92 14.08 7.08 -9.25
CA VAL A 92 14.77 8.31 -8.85
C VAL A 92 14.80 8.46 -7.33
N ASN A 93 15.75 9.25 -6.82
CA ASN A 93 15.72 9.71 -5.43
C ASN A 93 14.82 10.94 -5.32
N PHE A 94 13.73 10.82 -4.57
CA PHE A 94 12.79 11.88 -4.25
C PHE A 94 12.75 12.09 -2.73
N LEU A 95 13.37 13.19 -2.26
CA LEU A 95 13.41 13.57 -0.84
C LEU A 95 13.97 12.48 0.08
N GLY A 96 14.99 11.74 -0.39
CA GLY A 96 15.61 10.63 0.34
C GLY A 96 14.90 9.29 0.17
N CYS A 97 13.72 9.28 -0.46
CA CYS A 97 12.98 8.06 -0.79
C CYS A 97 13.24 7.65 -2.25
N PRO A 98 13.29 6.36 -2.58
CA PRO A 98 13.12 5.93 -3.96
C PRO A 98 11.72 6.30 -4.47
N LEU A 99 11.61 6.60 -5.75
CA LEU A 99 10.35 6.82 -6.43
C LEU A 99 10.43 6.23 -7.84
N ASP A 100 9.54 5.31 -8.15
CA ASP A 100 9.44 4.71 -9.48
C ASP A 100 8.51 5.53 -10.38
N LEU A 101 8.98 5.81 -11.59
CA LEU A 101 8.29 6.62 -12.60
C LEU A 101 7.57 5.69 -13.58
N LEU A 102 6.36 5.28 -13.23
CA LEU A 102 5.50 4.45 -14.05
C LEU A 102 4.03 4.80 -13.92
N THR A 103 3.25 4.31 -14.88
CA THR A 103 1.78 4.35 -14.87
C THR A 103 1.21 3.11 -14.19
N SER A 104 -0.05 3.20 -13.75
CA SER A 104 -0.77 2.07 -13.18
C SER A 104 -0.98 0.96 -14.20
N ALA A 105 -1.15 1.28 -15.49
CA ALA A 105 -1.25 0.28 -16.55
C ALA A 105 0.03 -0.55 -16.68
N GLN A 106 1.20 0.10 -16.68
CA GLN A 106 2.50 -0.59 -16.69
C GLN A 106 2.67 -1.45 -15.45
N LEU A 107 2.40 -0.89 -14.27
CA LEU A 107 2.52 -1.61 -13.00
C LEU A 107 1.63 -2.87 -12.98
N LEU A 108 0.37 -2.74 -13.35
CA LEU A 108 -0.59 -3.86 -13.29
C LEU A 108 -0.22 -4.97 -14.27
N GLU A 109 0.28 -4.62 -15.45
CA GLU A 109 0.79 -5.62 -16.41
C GLU A 109 2.04 -6.32 -15.88
N GLU A 110 3.00 -5.59 -15.30
CA GLU A 110 4.21 -6.16 -14.68
C GLU A 110 3.85 -7.08 -13.49
N LEU A 111 2.87 -6.70 -12.66
CA LEU A 111 2.39 -7.52 -11.54
C LEU A 111 1.60 -8.75 -12.01
N ARG A 112 0.77 -8.62 -13.05
CA ARG A 112 0.05 -9.75 -13.66
C ARG A 112 1.03 -10.80 -14.18
N GLN A 113 2.03 -10.37 -14.95
CA GLN A 113 3.09 -11.25 -15.44
C GLN A 113 3.84 -11.91 -14.29
N ALA A 114 4.14 -11.17 -13.22
CA ALA A 114 4.80 -11.73 -12.04
C ALA A 114 3.97 -12.82 -11.36
N ILE A 115 2.65 -12.63 -11.25
CA ILE A 115 1.72 -13.62 -10.68
C ILE A 115 1.67 -14.87 -11.58
N ASP A 116 1.45 -14.67 -12.89
CA ASP A 116 1.32 -15.77 -13.86
C ASP A 116 2.60 -16.63 -13.94
N THR A 117 3.77 -16.01 -13.80
CA THR A 117 5.08 -16.68 -13.82
C THR A 117 5.60 -17.07 -12.44
N ARG A 118 4.85 -16.79 -11.37
CA ARG A 118 5.28 -17.00 -9.98
C ARG A 118 6.61 -16.31 -9.62
N SER A 119 6.94 -15.21 -10.29
CA SER A 119 8.18 -14.44 -10.11
C SER A 119 8.05 -13.34 -9.05
N GLY A 120 7.74 -13.75 -7.82
CA GLY A 120 7.70 -12.89 -6.63
C GLY A 120 8.89 -13.09 -5.67
N PRO A 121 8.91 -12.36 -4.54
CA PRO A 121 7.92 -11.37 -4.12
C PRO A 121 8.11 -10.00 -4.82
N ARG A 122 7.02 -9.29 -5.06
CA ARG A 122 6.98 -7.89 -5.53
C ARG A 122 6.39 -7.02 -4.44
N VAL A 123 7.28 -6.39 -3.66
CA VAL A 123 6.91 -5.52 -2.54
C VAL A 123 6.61 -4.11 -3.04
N ILE A 124 5.41 -3.61 -2.73
CA ILE A 124 4.93 -2.28 -3.13
C ILE A 124 4.80 -1.40 -1.89
N GLN A 125 5.47 -0.26 -1.91
CA GLN A 125 5.42 0.78 -0.88
C GLN A 125 5.04 2.13 -1.49
N PHE A 126 4.72 3.09 -0.63
CA PHE A 126 4.22 4.41 -1.04
C PHE A 126 5.01 5.52 -0.37
N VAL A 127 5.25 6.59 -1.11
CA VAL A 127 5.86 7.83 -0.62
C VAL A 127 4.80 8.91 -0.53
N ASN A 128 4.65 9.44 0.68
CA ASN A 128 3.87 10.63 1.00
C ASN A 128 4.64 11.45 2.05
N ALA A 129 4.12 12.59 2.50
CA ALA A 129 4.80 13.44 3.47
C ALA A 129 5.16 12.71 4.79
N ASN A 130 4.28 11.82 5.26
CA ASN A 130 4.59 10.98 6.43
C ASN A 130 5.75 10.02 6.15
N LYS A 131 5.84 9.47 4.93
CA LYS A 131 6.95 8.60 4.56
C LYS A 131 8.28 9.34 4.50
N VAL A 132 8.30 10.52 3.89
CA VAL A 132 9.50 11.39 3.84
C VAL A 132 9.98 11.71 5.25
N ALA A 133 9.06 12.08 6.15
CA ALA A 133 9.38 12.32 7.56
C ALA A 133 9.95 11.06 8.24
N GLN A 134 9.37 9.88 7.99
CA GLN A 134 9.88 8.63 8.56
C GLN A 134 11.27 8.26 8.03
N VAL A 135 11.54 8.42 6.74
CA VAL A 135 12.87 8.18 6.17
C VAL A 135 13.90 9.16 6.75
N TYR A 136 13.49 10.39 7.04
CA TYR A 136 14.35 11.39 7.67
C TYR A 136 14.64 11.07 9.15
N GLU A 137 13.64 10.62 9.91
CA GLU A 137 13.74 10.44 11.36
C GLU A 137 14.20 9.04 11.79
N LEU A 138 13.88 8.00 10.99
CA LEU A 138 14.11 6.61 11.34
C LEU A 138 15.23 6.02 10.45
N PRO A 139 16.39 5.65 11.03
CA PRO A 139 17.56 5.20 10.27
C PRO A 139 17.31 3.97 9.38
N ASP A 140 16.38 3.09 9.77
CA ASP A 140 16.07 1.86 9.05
C ASP A 140 15.14 2.07 7.85
N MET A 141 14.35 3.15 7.84
CA MET A 141 13.30 3.35 6.85
C MET A 141 13.84 3.63 5.45
N GLY A 142 14.93 4.38 5.30
CA GLY A 142 15.57 4.60 4.00
C GLY A 142 15.95 3.27 3.33
N PRO A 143 16.79 2.43 3.95
CA PRO A 143 17.15 1.12 3.44
C PRO A 143 15.94 0.21 3.13
N ILE A 144 14.93 0.18 4.00
CA ILE A 144 13.69 -0.59 3.78
C ILE A 144 12.98 -0.14 2.49
N MET A 145 12.86 1.17 2.28
CA MET A 145 12.21 1.70 1.07
C MET A 145 13.00 1.34 -0.19
N TRP A 146 14.34 1.43 -0.16
CA TRP A 146 15.20 1.12 -1.32
C TRP A 146 15.17 -0.35 -1.72
N ARG A 147 14.93 -1.27 -0.78
CA ARG A 147 14.76 -2.70 -1.06
C ARG A 147 13.38 -3.05 -1.61
N ALA A 148 12.39 -2.16 -1.52
CA ALA A 148 11.09 -2.40 -2.12
C ALA A 148 11.18 -2.45 -3.65
N HIS A 149 10.36 -3.33 -4.26
CA HIS A 149 10.35 -3.52 -5.71
C HIS A 149 9.67 -2.36 -6.43
N TYR A 150 8.63 -1.80 -5.82
CA TYR A 150 7.94 -0.61 -6.31
C TYR A 150 7.71 0.38 -5.17
N VAL A 151 8.02 1.64 -5.42
CA VAL A 151 7.77 2.76 -4.52
C VAL A 151 7.07 3.87 -5.29
N LEU A 152 5.81 4.09 -4.95
CA LEU A 152 4.88 4.90 -5.75
C LEU A 152 4.52 6.21 -5.03
N ALA A 153 4.26 7.27 -5.79
CA ALA A 153 3.81 8.55 -5.25
C ALA A 153 2.36 8.46 -4.77
N ASP A 154 2.17 8.61 -3.46
CA ASP A 154 0.87 8.68 -2.79
C ASP A 154 0.61 10.10 -2.27
N GLY A 155 -0.61 10.58 -2.47
CA GLY A 155 -1.01 11.93 -2.11
C GLY A 155 -0.68 12.99 -3.18
N GLN A 156 -1.65 13.87 -3.41
CA GLN A 156 -1.54 14.96 -4.39
C GLN A 156 -0.35 15.91 -4.18
N PRO A 157 0.05 16.28 -2.94
CA PRO A 157 1.17 17.19 -2.74
C PRO A 157 2.52 16.67 -3.24
N MET A 158 2.71 15.35 -3.43
CA MET A 158 3.99 14.81 -3.87
C MET A 158 4.30 15.14 -5.33
N LEU A 159 3.28 15.23 -6.18
CA LEU A 159 3.43 15.52 -7.61
C LEU A 159 4.03 16.92 -7.90
N PRO A 160 3.48 18.03 -7.36
CA PRO A 160 4.07 19.35 -7.57
C PRO A 160 5.48 19.47 -6.96
N LEU A 161 5.73 18.86 -5.78
CA LEU A 161 7.07 18.85 -5.19
C LEU A 161 8.08 18.12 -6.08
N ALA A 162 7.72 16.96 -6.62
CA ALA A 162 8.55 16.23 -7.58
C ALA A 162 8.83 17.09 -8.82
N ARG A 163 7.80 17.75 -9.37
CA ARG A 163 7.95 18.64 -10.54
C ARG A 163 8.88 19.81 -10.27
N MET A 164 8.80 20.45 -9.10
CA MET A 164 9.73 21.54 -8.71
C MET A 164 11.17 21.05 -8.57
N LEU A 165 11.37 19.77 -8.26
CA LEU A 165 12.67 19.09 -8.28
C LEU A 165 12.99 18.48 -9.66
N GLY A 166 12.30 18.90 -10.72
CA GLY A 166 12.56 18.45 -12.10
C GLY A 166 12.25 16.96 -12.35
N ILE A 167 11.49 16.31 -11.48
CA ILE A 167 11.06 14.92 -11.62
C ILE A 167 9.65 14.93 -12.21
N HIS A 168 9.48 14.33 -13.39
CA HIS A 168 8.17 14.15 -13.99
C HIS A 168 7.56 12.81 -13.57
N VAL A 169 6.56 12.85 -12.69
CA VAL A 169 5.80 11.66 -12.27
C VAL A 169 4.66 11.41 -13.28
N PRO A 170 4.66 10.28 -14.00
CA PRO A 170 3.68 10.04 -15.07
C PRO A 170 2.24 9.94 -14.58
N GLU A 171 2.02 9.30 -13.43
CA GLU A 171 0.70 9.09 -12.85
C GLU A 171 0.80 9.08 -11.32
N ARG A 172 -0.22 9.63 -10.64
CA ARG A 172 -0.40 9.42 -9.19
C ARG A 172 -1.02 8.05 -8.96
N ILE A 173 -0.33 7.18 -8.23
CA ILE A 173 -0.83 5.85 -7.87
C ILE A 173 -0.97 5.77 -6.34
N ASP A 174 -2.17 6.04 -5.84
CA ASP A 174 -2.47 5.96 -4.41
C ASP A 174 -2.73 4.52 -3.94
N GLY A 175 -2.47 4.26 -2.65
CA GLY A 175 -2.51 2.90 -2.11
C GLY A 175 -3.89 2.24 -2.14
N ILE A 176 -4.94 2.98 -1.78
CA ILE A 176 -6.31 2.43 -1.80
C ILE A 176 -6.82 2.24 -3.24
N GLY A 177 -6.46 3.13 -4.16
CA GLY A 177 -6.75 3.02 -5.58
C GLY A 177 -6.07 1.80 -6.20
N LEU A 178 -4.78 1.59 -5.92
CA LEU A 178 -4.05 0.40 -6.40
C LEU A 178 -4.64 -0.89 -5.80
N MET A 179 -5.02 -0.90 -4.52
CA MET A 179 -5.69 -2.05 -3.91
C MET A 179 -6.96 -2.42 -4.66
N GLY A 180 -7.80 -1.42 -5.01
CA GLY A 180 -9.00 -1.65 -5.82
C GLY A 180 -8.71 -2.19 -7.22
N LYS A 181 -7.67 -1.65 -7.90
CA LYS A 181 -7.24 -2.14 -9.21
C LYS A 181 -6.70 -3.58 -9.14
N LEU A 182 -5.98 -3.95 -8.08
CA LEU A 182 -5.49 -5.30 -7.84
C LEU A 182 -6.61 -6.29 -7.50
N LEU A 183 -7.63 -5.88 -6.75
CA LEU A 183 -8.83 -6.70 -6.50
C LEU A 183 -9.59 -6.97 -7.80
N ALA A 184 -9.76 -5.95 -8.64
CA ALA A 184 -10.38 -6.13 -9.96
C ALA A 184 -9.57 -7.05 -10.88
N LEU A 185 -8.24 -6.96 -10.83
CA LEU A 185 -7.34 -7.86 -11.56
C LEU A 185 -7.47 -9.30 -11.04
N ALA A 186 -7.54 -9.46 -9.71
CA ALA A 186 -7.73 -10.77 -9.08
C ALA A 186 -9.08 -11.40 -9.43
N ASP A 187 -10.14 -10.60 -9.53
CA ASP A 187 -11.46 -11.09 -9.97
C ASP A 187 -11.41 -11.60 -11.41
N LEU A 188 -10.82 -10.81 -12.30
CA LEU A 188 -10.73 -11.15 -13.72
C LEU A 188 -9.95 -12.45 -13.97
N HIS A 189 -8.81 -12.61 -13.28
CA HIS A 189 -7.89 -13.74 -13.49
C HIS A 189 -8.04 -14.85 -12.45
N ARG A 190 -9.01 -14.75 -11.54
CA ARG A 190 -9.24 -15.68 -10.42
C ARG A 190 -8.01 -15.84 -9.52
N TYR A 191 -7.23 -14.76 -9.36
CA TYR A 191 -6.12 -14.76 -8.43
C TYR A 191 -6.60 -14.80 -7.00
N SER A 192 -5.68 -15.22 -6.14
CA SER A 192 -5.91 -15.40 -4.73
C SER A 192 -5.39 -14.25 -3.88
N VAL A 193 -6.18 -13.84 -2.90
CA VAL A 193 -5.93 -12.67 -2.06
C VAL A 193 -5.89 -13.09 -0.59
N PHE A 194 -4.91 -12.58 0.14
CA PHE A 194 -4.86 -12.65 1.60
C PHE A 194 -4.89 -11.25 2.22
N LEU A 195 -5.66 -11.07 3.29
CA LEU A 195 -5.74 -9.81 4.03
C LEU A 195 -5.11 -9.97 5.43
N LEU A 196 -4.00 -9.28 5.69
CA LEU A 196 -3.32 -9.27 6.98
C LEU A 196 -3.28 -7.86 7.55
N GLY A 197 -4.06 -7.57 8.60
CA GLY A 197 -4.06 -6.24 9.20
C GLY A 197 -5.37 -5.84 9.86
N ALA A 198 -5.41 -4.58 10.32
CA ALA A 198 -6.54 -3.99 11.05
C ALA A 198 -6.99 -4.81 12.28
N LYS A 199 -8.08 -4.37 12.91
CA LYS A 199 -8.75 -5.13 13.99
C LYS A 199 -9.60 -6.24 13.38
N GLN A 200 -9.88 -7.28 14.16
CA GLN A 200 -10.64 -8.44 13.70
C GLN A 200 -11.97 -8.06 13.00
N PRO A 201 -12.85 -7.22 13.58
CA PRO A 201 -14.11 -6.86 12.91
C PRO A 201 -13.92 -6.08 11.61
N VAL A 202 -12.80 -5.36 11.48
CA VAL A 202 -12.49 -4.53 10.30
C VAL A 202 -12.07 -5.42 9.14
N VAL A 203 -11.17 -6.38 9.39
CA VAL A 203 -10.71 -7.29 8.33
C VAL A 203 -11.83 -8.24 7.89
N GLU A 204 -12.70 -8.69 8.79
CA GLU A 204 -13.91 -9.46 8.46
C GLU A 204 -14.85 -8.66 7.55
N ALA A 205 -15.18 -7.42 7.93
CA ALA A 205 -16.01 -6.55 7.09
C ALA A 205 -15.38 -6.27 5.71
N CYS A 206 -14.05 -6.15 5.63
CA CYS A 206 -13.34 -6.06 4.34
C CYS A 206 -13.56 -7.30 3.49
N VAL A 207 -13.36 -8.49 4.07
CA VAL A 207 -13.54 -9.78 3.37
C VAL A 207 -14.97 -9.93 2.85
N ASP A 208 -15.96 -9.60 3.66
CA ASP A 208 -17.38 -9.70 3.29
C ASP A 208 -17.75 -8.75 2.15
N ARG A 209 -17.18 -7.54 2.15
CA ARG A 209 -17.35 -6.63 1.03
C ARG A 209 -16.65 -7.13 -0.23
N ILE A 210 -15.40 -7.56 -0.12
CA ILE A 210 -14.62 -8.04 -1.26
C ILE A 210 -15.30 -9.25 -1.91
N ARG A 211 -15.80 -10.22 -1.13
CA ARG A 211 -16.54 -11.37 -1.64
C ARG A 211 -17.78 -10.98 -2.45
N ARG A 212 -18.49 -9.94 -2.02
CA ARG A 212 -19.69 -9.45 -2.71
C ARG A 212 -19.36 -8.68 -3.98
N GLU A 213 -18.31 -7.85 -3.96
CA GLU A 213 -17.95 -6.99 -5.09
C GLU A 213 -17.10 -7.70 -6.15
N PHE A 214 -16.35 -8.73 -5.76
CA PHE A 214 -15.43 -9.48 -6.60
C PHE A 214 -15.66 -11.00 -6.41
N PRO A 215 -16.73 -11.56 -7.00
CA PRO A 215 -17.14 -12.94 -6.74
C PRO A 215 -16.21 -14.01 -7.36
N ASN A 216 -15.35 -13.64 -8.31
CA ASN A 216 -14.48 -14.58 -9.03
C ASN A 216 -13.08 -14.70 -8.42
N LEU A 217 -12.65 -13.75 -7.59
CA LEU A 217 -11.37 -13.87 -6.90
C LEU A 217 -11.44 -14.89 -5.76
N ARG A 218 -10.29 -15.49 -5.43
CA ARG A 218 -10.20 -16.46 -4.33
C ARG A 218 -9.70 -15.78 -3.06
N ILE A 219 -10.49 -15.76 -1.99
CA ILE A 219 -9.98 -15.37 -0.67
C ILE A 219 -9.15 -16.55 -0.13
N ALA A 220 -7.83 -16.43 -0.15
CA ALA A 220 -6.90 -17.44 0.37
C ALA A 220 -6.90 -17.49 1.91
N GLY A 221 -7.24 -16.36 2.54
CA GLY A 221 -7.37 -16.26 3.99
C GLY A 221 -7.36 -14.81 4.46
N PHE A 222 -7.53 -14.61 5.76
CA PHE A 222 -7.35 -13.33 6.41
C PHE A 222 -6.94 -13.50 7.87
N ARG A 223 -6.26 -12.48 8.43
CA ARG A 223 -5.91 -12.40 9.85
C ARG A 223 -5.85 -10.93 10.27
N ASN A 224 -6.23 -10.63 11.51
CA ASN A 224 -6.00 -9.30 12.07
C ASN A 224 -4.49 -9.00 12.21
N GLY A 225 -4.15 -7.72 12.33
CA GLY A 225 -2.76 -7.24 12.39
C GLY A 225 -2.18 -7.10 13.80
N TYR A 226 -2.85 -7.63 14.82
CA TYR A 226 -2.43 -7.49 16.23
C TYR A 226 -1.81 -8.80 16.70
N PHE A 227 -0.49 -8.86 16.60
CA PHE A 227 0.31 -10.00 17.06
C PHE A 227 1.63 -9.50 17.64
N SER A 228 2.16 -10.24 18.61
CA SER A 228 3.46 -9.96 19.22
C SER A 228 4.62 -10.41 18.31
N PRO A 229 5.86 -9.93 18.53
CA PRO A 229 7.02 -10.35 17.74
C PRO A 229 7.26 -11.87 17.73
N ASP A 230 6.98 -12.55 18.85
CA ASP A 230 7.04 -14.00 19.01
C ASP A 230 5.97 -14.74 18.19
N GLN A 231 4.83 -14.12 17.94
CA GLN A 231 3.77 -14.66 17.08
C GLN A 231 4.03 -14.41 15.58
N ALA A 232 5.04 -13.61 15.22
CA ALA A 232 5.28 -13.26 13.81
C ALA A 232 5.59 -14.49 12.95
N ALA A 233 6.32 -15.47 13.48
CA ALA A 233 6.64 -16.71 12.76
C ALA A 233 5.37 -17.52 12.42
N GLU A 234 4.43 -17.60 13.37
CA GLU A 234 3.14 -18.27 13.16
C GLU A 234 2.31 -17.54 12.09
N VAL A 235 2.27 -16.20 12.13
CA VAL A 235 1.57 -15.38 11.13
C VAL A 235 2.16 -15.60 9.74
N VAL A 236 3.49 -15.60 9.63
CA VAL A 236 4.20 -15.86 8.36
C VAL A 236 3.90 -17.26 7.85
N ALA A 237 3.92 -18.27 8.71
CA ALA A 237 3.59 -19.64 8.35
C ALA A 237 2.14 -19.77 7.85
N GLN A 238 1.18 -19.10 8.49
CA GLN A 238 -0.22 -19.08 8.06
C GLN A 238 -0.37 -18.49 6.65
N VAL A 239 0.26 -17.34 6.38
CA VAL A 239 0.20 -16.71 5.06
C VAL A 239 0.90 -17.58 4.02
N ARG A 240 2.08 -18.15 4.34
CA ARG A 240 2.82 -19.05 3.46
C ARG A 240 2.01 -20.30 3.10
N ALA A 241 1.30 -20.88 4.06
CA ALA A 241 0.45 -22.05 3.83
C ALA A 241 -0.70 -21.73 2.85
N ALA A 242 -1.24 -20.51 2.91
CA ALA A 242 -2.29 -20.05 2.00
C ALA A 242 -1.80 -19.76 0.56
N ARG A 243 -0.49 -19.53 0.37
CA ARG A 243 0.17 -19.21 -0.91
C ARG A 243 -0.62 -18.19 -1.76
N PRO A 244 -0.95 -17.00 -1.22
CA PRO A 244 -1.74 -16.04 -1.95
C PRO A 244 -0.95 -15.45 -3.13
N ASP A 245 -1.63 -15.14 -4.23
CA ASP A 245 -1.00 -14.39 -5.31
C ASP A 245 -0.77 -12.93 -4.88
N ILE A 246 -1.71 -12.36 -4.11
CA ILE A 246 -1.67 -10.99 -3.61
C ILE A 246 -1.90 -10.96 -2.10
N LEU A 247 -1.00 -10.30 -1.36
CA LEU A 247 -1.11 -10.05 0.07
C LEU A 247 -1.26 -8.55 0.33
N PHE A 248 -2.35 -8.17 1.00
CA PHE A 248 -2.57 -6.80 1.48
C PHE A 248 -2.21 -6.67 2.96
N LEU A 249 -1.32 -5.74 3.29
CA LEU A 249 -0.91 -5.43 4.66
C LEU A 249 -1.63 -4.19 5.19
N GLY A 250 -2.67 -4.40 5.99
CA GLY A 250 -3.51 -3.38 6.65
C GLY A 250 -2.95 -2.88 7.98
N MET A 251 -1.63 -2.85 8.15
CA MET A 251 -0.95 -2.42 9.39
C MET A 251 -0.47 -0.96 9.31
N GLY A 252 -0.28 -0.31 10.45
CA GLY A 252 0.26 1.06 10.51
C GLY A 252 1.70 1.17 9.99
N SER A 253 2.09 2.36 9.54
CA SER A 253 3.50 2.67 9.24
C SER A 253 4.23 2.99 10.54
N PRO A 254 5.45 2.50 10.81
CA PRO A 254 6.35 1.76 9.91
C PRO A 254 6.22 0.22 9.99
N MET A 255 5.23 -0.31 10.74
CA MET A 255 5.13 -1.75 11.02
C MET A 255 4.94 -2.59 9.77
N LYS A 256 4.07 -2.17 8.84
CA LYS A 256 3.86 -2.89 7.58
C LYS A 256 5.13 -2.96 6.72
N GLU A 257 5.93 -1.89 6.70
CA GLU A 257 7.15 -1.83 5.91
C GLU A 257 8.24 -2.72 6.50
N ARG A 258 8.44 -2.66 7.82
CA ARG A 258 9.36 -3.56 8.53
C ARG A 258 8.96 -5.01 8.37
N PHE A 259 7.66 -5.31 8.45
CA PHE A 259 7.15 -6.66 8.28
C PHE A 259 7.37 -7.17 6.85
N ALA A 260 7.04 -6.36 5.83
CA ALA A 260 7.25 -6.73 4.44
C ALA A 260 8.75 -6.89 4.13
N ASP A 261 9.60 -5.96 4.55
CA ASP A 261 11.05 -6.03 4.32
C ASP A 261 11.68 -7.27 4.95
N ARG A 262 11.25 -7.62 6.17
CA ARG A 262 11.77 -8.78 6.89
C ARG A 262 11.29 -10.11 6.31
N TYR A 263 10.01 -10.22 5.96
CA TYR A 263 9.37 -11.52 5.68
C TYR A 263 8.90 -11.71 4.23
N ALA A 264 9.14 -10.78 3.30
CA ALA A 264 8.62 -10.86 1.94
C ALA A 264 8.89 -12.21 1.24
N THR A 265 10.12 -12.72 1.34
CA THR A 265 10.52 -14.01 0.74
C THR A 265 9.87 -15.20 1.44
N GLU A 266 9.53 -15.06 2.72
CA GLU A 266 8.95 -16.10 3.55
C GLU A 266 7.43 -16.18 3.48
N LEU A 267 6.75 -15.11 3.10
CA LEU A 267 5.28 -15.05 3.08
C LEU A 267 4.67 -15.90 1.95
N GLY A 268 5.45 -16.31 0.95
CA GLY A 268 4.98 -17.10 -0.19
C GLY A 268 4.02 -16.35 -1.13
N ALA A 269 3.90 -15.02 -0.96
CA ALA A 269 3.06 -14.17 -1.78
C ALA A 269 3.82 -13.62 -2.99
N THR A 270 3.18 -13.55 -4.16
CA THR A 270 3.83 -12.94 -5.33
C THR A 270 3.81 -11.43 -5.27
N VAL A 271 2.68 -10.82 -4.90
CA VAL A 271 2.55 -9.35 -4.74
C VAL A 271 2.25 -9.03 -3.28
N ILE A 272 2.99 -8.09 -2.70
CA ILE A 272 2.80 -7.65 -1.32
C ILE A 272 2.61 -6.13 -1.32
N GLN A 273 1.41 -5.67 -0.98
CA GLN A 273 1.08 -4.25 -0.94
C GLN A 273 0.78 -3.78 0.48
N GLY A 274 1.52 -2.78 0.95
CA GLY A 274 1.20 -2.06 2.17
C GLY A 274 0.04 -1.08 1.98
N VAL A 275 -1.14 -1.38 2.52
CA VAL A 275 -2.35 -0.56 2.34
C VAL A 275 -2.80 0.21 3.59
N GLY A 276 -2.29 -0.15 4.77
CA GLY A 276 -2.60 0.54 6.04
C GLY A 276 -4.09 0.72 6.28
N GLY A 277 -4.52 1.95 6.60
CA GLY A 277 -5.92 2.31 6.88
C GLY A 277 -6.88 2.25 5.70
N SER A 278 -6.47 1.66 4.56
CA SER A 278 -7.39 1.35 3.46
C SER A 278 -8.43 0.30 3.88
N PHE A 279 -8.09 -0.58 4.82
CA PHE A 279 -9.04 -1.55 5.38
C PHE A 279 -10.21 -0.86 6.07
N ASP A 280 -10.00 0.25 6.79
CA ASP A 280 -11.11 0.99 7.41
C ASP A 280 -12.10 1.56 6.37
N VAL A 281 -11.61 1.86 5.16
CA VAL A 281 -12.46 2.34 4.05
C VAL A 281 -13.20 1.18 3.40
N TRP A 282 -12.52 0.07 3.12
CA TRP A 282 -13.15 -1.13 2.57
C TRP A 282 -14.18 -1.73 3.54
N ALA A 283 -13.91 -1.72 4.84
CA ALA A 283 -14.87 -2.11 5.88
C ALA A 283 -16.09 -1.18 5.98
N GLY A 284 -16.07 0.00 5.33
CA GLY A 284 -17.16 0.98 5.39
C GLY A 284 -17.20 1.81 6.68
N LEU A 285 -16.22 1.65 7.57
CA LEU A 285 -16.09 2.43 8.81
C LEU A 285 -15.71 3.88 8.54
N VAL A 286 -14.91 4.08 7.49
CA VAL A 286 -14.48 5.40 7.06
C VAL A 286 -14.87 5.63 5.62
N LYS A 287 -15.53 6.76 5.35
CA LYS A 287 -15.82 7.17 3.98
C LYS A 287 -14.55 7.71 3.32
N ARG A 288 -14.30 7.31 2.07
CA ARG A 288 -13.29 7.98 1.23
C ARG A 288 -13.78 9.38 0.88
N ALA A 289 -12.86 10.31 0.65
CA ALA A 289 -13.24 11.62 0.13
C ALA A 289 -13.93 11.47 -1.23
N PRO A 290 -15.02 12.19 -1.53
CA PRO A 290 -15.60 12.24 -2.87
C PRO A 290 -14.56 12.50 -3.97
N VAL A 291 -14.75 11.92 -5.17
CA VAL A 291 -13.79 12.06 -6.29
C VAL A 291 -13.41 13.51 -6.59
N TRP A 292 -14.36 14.46 -6.51
CA TRP A 292 -14.06 15.87 -6.75
C TRP A 292 -13.07 16.44 -5.72
N LEU A 293 -13.18 16.06 -4.43
CA LEU A 293 -12.22 16.46 -3.40
C LEU A 293 -10.86 15.78 -3.60
N GLN A 294 -10.84 14.52 -4.05
CA GLN A 294 -9.60 13.82 -4.38
C GLN A 294 -8.87 14.50 -5.55
N ARG A 295 -9.61 14.93 -6.58
CA ARG A 295 -9.09 15.68 -7.74
C ARG A 295 -8.53 17.04 -7.35
N LEU A 296 -9.16 17.71 -6.39
CA LEU A 296 -8.64 18.95 -5.79
C LEU A 296 -7.47 18.73 -4.82
N GLY A 297 -7.14 17.47 -4.49
CA GLY A 297 -6.09 17.15 -3.51
C GLY A 297 -6.44 17.47 -2.07
N LEU A 298 -7.73 17.57 -1.75
CA LEU A 298 -8.26 17.85 -0.42
C LEU A 298 -8.63 16.58 0.37
N GLU A 299 -8.20 15.41 -0.09
CA GLU A 299 -8.42 14.13 0.60
C GLU A 299 -7.83 14.12 2.03
N TRP A 300 -6.69 14.79 2.23
CA TRP A 300 -6.09 14.95 3.56
C TRP A 300 -6.98 15.78 4.49
N LEU A 301 -7.60 16.85 3.98
CA LEU A 301 -8.49 17.72 4.75
C LEU A 301 -9.76 16.96 5.16
N TYR A 302 -10.32 16.19 4.23
CA TYR A 302 -11.45 15.31 4.52
C TYR A 302 -11.13 14.29 5.63
N ARG A 303 -9.91 13.72 5.62
CA ARG A 303 -9.43 12.86 6.72
C ARG A 303 -9.23 13.60 8.04
N VAL A 304 -8.75 14.85 8.01
CA VAL A 304 -8.67 15.68 9.21
C VAL A 304 -10.05 15.91 9.81
N LEU A 305 -11.07 16.19 9.00
CA LEU A 305 -12.43 16.41 9.50
C LEU A 305 -13.03 15.16 10.18
N GLN A 306 -12.65 13.96 9.72
CA GLN A 306 -13.11 12.70 10.32
C GLN A 306 -12.39 12.39 11.64
N GLU A 307 -11.11 12.74 11.76
CA GLU A 307 -10.27 12.40 12.91
C GLU A 307 -9.35 13.57 13.33
N PRO A 308 -9.91 14.71 13.78
CA PRO A 308 -9.18 15.98 13.86
C PRO A 308 -7.99 15.93 14.80
N LYS A 309 -8.16 15.38 16.02
CA LYS A 309 -7.08 15.32 17.01
C LYS A 309 -5.88 14.50 16.52
N ARG A 310 -6.14 13.32 15.94
CA ARG A 310 -5.09 12.39 15.50
C ARG A 310 -4.43 12.85 14.21
N MET A 311 -5.23 13.29 13.24
CA MET A 311 -4.74 13.64 11.91
C MET A 311 -4.08 15.01 11.86
N ALA A 312 -4.62 16.03 12.54
CA ALA A 312 -4.06 17.38 12.50
C ALA A 312 -2.63 17.41 13.05
N TRP A 313 -2.38 16.80 14.21
CA TRP A 313 -1.04 16.73 14.80
C TRP A 313 -0.06 15.99 13.89
N ARG A 314 -0.48 14.83 13.38
CA ARG A 314 0.34 14.04 12.46
C ARG A 314 0.69 14.84 11.21
N TYR A 315 -0.28 15.49 10.58
CA TYR A 315 -0.05 16.28 9.36
C TYR A 315 0.82 17.50 9.64
N ALA A 316 0.58 18.25 10.71
CA ALA A 316 1.41 19.41 11.07
C ALA A 316 2.89 19.01 11.20
N ARG A 317 3.18 17.98 12.00
CA ARG A 317 4.55 17.48 12.22
C ARG A 317 5.18 16.95 10.93
N THR A 318 4.51 16.02 10.26
CA THR A 318 5.09 15.32 9.09
C THR A 318 5.21 16.23 7.88
N ASN A 319 4.26 17.14 7.66
CA ASN A 319 4.36 18.13 6.59
C ASN A 319 5.48 19.14 6.88
N ALA A 320 5.66 19.59 8.13
CA ALA A 320 6.77 20.49 8.47
C ALA A 320 8.13 19.85 8.16
N ILE A 321 8.34 18.60 8.56
CA ILE A 321 9.57 17.85 8.24
C ILE A 321 9.72 17.69 6.73
N CYS A 322 8.66 17.25 6.04
CA CYS A 322 8.70 17.07 4.59
C CYS A 322 9.05 18.37 3.85
N LEU A 323 8.47 19.50 4.26
CA LEU A 323 8.76 20.82 3.69
C LEU A 323 10.19 21.26 3.98
N TRP A 324 10.72 20.99 5.17
CA TRP A 324 12.12 21.26 5.51
C TRP A 324 13.09 20.43 4.66
N VAL A 325 12.83 19.12 4.49
CA VAL A 325 13.62 18.25 3.61
C VAL A 325 13.55 18.74 2.16
N PHE A 326 12.36 19.14 1.70
CA PHE A 326 12.15 19.72 0.39
C PHE A 326 12.91 21.03 0.18
N ALA A 327 12.86 21.96 1.14
CA ALA A 327 13.58 23.23 1.06
C ALA A 327 15.10 23.01 0.94
N ARG A 328 15.65 22.03 1.69
CA ARG A 328 17.07 21.64 1.58
C ARG A 328 17.40 21.05 0.21
N ALA A 329 16.54 20.18 -0.33
CA ALA A 329 16.74 19.61 -1.66
C ALA A 329 16.71 20.69 -2.75
N LEU A 330 15.78 21.64 -2.64
CA LEU A 330 15.66 22.77 -3.56
C LEU A 330 16.89 23.69 -3.50
N ALA A 331 17.37 24.01 -2.29
CA ALA A 331 18.57 24.83 -2.09
C ALA A 331 19.83 24.15 -2.66
N LYS A 332 19.99 22.83 -2.50
CA LYS A 332 21.09 22.08 -3.13
C LYS A 332 21.05 22.17 -4.65
N ARG A 333 19.87 22.00 -5.25
CA ARG A 333 19.66 22.12 -6.70
C ARG A 333 20.03 23.52 -7.21
N TRP A 334 19.62 24.57 -6.50
CA TRP A 334 19.94 25.96 -6.86
C TRP A 334 21.43 26.28 -6.72
N THR A 335 22.11 25.68 -5.75
CA THR A 335 23.56 25.88 -5.52
C THR A 335 24.45 24.97 -6.37
N GLY A 336 23.88 24.17 -7.29
CA GLY A 336 24.63 23.26 -8.17
C GLY A 336 25.23 22.03 -7.46
N ARG A 337 24.92 21.81 -6.18
CA ARG A 337 25.35 20.61 -5.45
C ARG A 337 24.41 19.45 -5.79
N ARG A 338 24.94 18.28 -6.17
CA ARG A 338 24.13 17.09 -6.48
C ARG A 338 23.17 16.77 -5.31
N VAL A 339 21.89 16.56 -5.66
CA VAL A 339 20.77 16.30 -4.74
C VAL A 339 20.81 14.88 -4.20
#